data_AF-A0A850M9Q0-F1
#
_entry.id   AF-A0A850M9Q0-F1
#
_cell.length_a   1.000
_cell.length_b   1.000
_cell.length_c   1.000
_cell.angle_alpha   90.00
_cell.angle_beta   90.00
_cell.angle_gamma   90.00
#
_symmetry.space_group_name_H-M   'P 1'
#
loop_
_entity.id
_entity.type
_entity.pdbx_description
1 polymer ?
#
loop_
_entity_poly.entity_id
_entity_poly.type
_entity_poly.pdbx_seq_one_letter_code
_entity_poly.pdbx_strand_id
1 'polypeptide(L)'
;MKSSDEGMGGLLKNYFRMIYRPSEVVEDLTSKPVNLSQTFIVIVISSVLLISGVFITGGSLYTTFHEYAYSYPLEILTSGQVIGFYLPYGNVNYYGLVFLTDFIFCIKAWLFLSVLFFVFLRVFKQQISIKRTAQIIAWSIFSFAIIMFGASLVCLGLSYILPAIYHFIYFGVLAAVFIGIAPVIIYQFLERLKDVSVYNVIRSYYLSLFIVFVIFTINHANKFLNLIW
;
A
#
# COMPACT_ATOMS: atom_id res chain seq x y z
N MET A 1 34.96 11.08 2.60
CA MET A 1 33.60 11.66 2.53
C MET A 1 33.00 11.35 1.17
N LYS A 2 32.14 10.32 1.06
CA LYS A 2 31.36 10.07 -0.17
C LYS A 2 30.12 10.96 -0.14
N SER A 3 30.22 12.07 -0.87
CA SER A 3 29.21 13.11 -0.98
C SER A 3 28.00 12.63 -1.80
N SER A 4 26.86 12.52 -1.14
CA SER A 4 25.52 13.01 -1.50
C SER A 4 24.86 12.76 -2.87
N ASP A 5 25.40 11.91 -3.76
CA ASP A 5 24.80 11.72 -5.11
C ASP A 5 24.19 10.32 -5.35
N GLU A 6 23.40 9.83 -4.38
CA GLU A 6 22.40 8.80 -4.72
C GLU A 6 21.16 9.50 -5.30
N GLY A 7 21.31 9.98 -6.54
CA GLY A 7 20.23 10.53 -7.34
C GLY A 7 19.12 9.50 -7.62
N MET A 8 18.17 9.87 -8.49
CA MET A 8 17.02 9.03 -8.86
C MET A 8 17.41 7.59 -9.27
N GLY A 9 18.57 7.41 -9.91
CA GLY A 9 19.08 6.09 -10.30
C GLY A 9 19.39 5.16 -9.13
N GLY A 10 19.92 5.68 -8.01
CA GLY A 10 20.16 4.90 -6.80
C GLY A 10 18.85 4.49 -6.12
N LEU A 11 17.89 5.42 -6.07
CA LEU A 11 16.55 5.15 -5.52
C LEU A 11 15.82 4.07 -6.32
N LEU A 12 15.79 4.17 -7.65
CA LEU A 12 15.16 3.16 -8.50
C LEU A 12 15.86 1.81 -8.37
N LYS A 13 17.20 1.78 -8.33
CA LYS A 13 17.95 0.55 -8.10
C LYS A 13 17.54 -0.13 -6.79
N ASN A 14 17.42 0.65 -5.70
CA ASN A 14 16.95 0.14 -4.41
C ASN A 14 15.48 -0.31 -4.47
N TYR A 15 14.63 0.42 -5.19
CA TYR A 15 13.22 0.07 -5.41
C TYR A 15 13.06 -1.32 -6.03
N PHE A 16 13.76 -1.61 -7.13
CA PHE A 16 13.74 -2.93 -7.75
C PHE A 16 14.43 -3.99 -6.88
N ARG A 17 15.55 -3.64 -6.23
CA ARG A 17 16.27 -4.54 -5.32
C ARG A 17 15.43 -5.01 -4.15
N MET A 18 14.48 -4.19 -3.69
CA MET A 18 13.59 -4.55 -2.60
C MET A 18 12.83 -5.86 -2.85
N ILE A 19 12.57 -6.18 -4.12
CA ILE A 19 11.81 -7.36 -4.53
C ILE A 19 12.62 -8.65 -4.38
N TYR A 20 13.92 -8.62 -4.73
CA TYR A 20 14.75 -9.83 -4.80
C TYR A 20 15.84 -9.90 -3.73
N ARG A 21 16.22 -8.78 -3.11
CA ARG A 21 17.21 -8.66 -2.04
C ARG A 21 16.76 -7.62 -0.99
N PRO A 22 15.62 -7.84 -0.31
CA PRO A 22 15.10 -6.89 0.67
C PRO A 22 16.09 -6.60 1.80
N SER A 23 16.83 -7.60 2.27
CA SER A 23 17.76 -7.44 3.40
C SER A 23 18.91 -6.47 3.11
N GLU A 24 19.46 -6.47 1.89
CA GLU A 24 20.51 -5.52 1.48
C GLU A 24 19.96 -4.08 1.43
N VAL A 25 18.73 -3.90 0.94
CA VAL A 25 18.09 -2.58 0.85
C VAL A 25 17.72 -2.06 2.25
N VAL A 26 17.22 -2.94 3.11
CA VAL A 26 16.94 -2.61 4.52
C VAL A 26 18.21 -2.17 5.24
N GLU A 27 19.32 -2.87 5.05
CA GLU A 27 20.62 -2.50 5.63
C GLU A 27 21.07 -1.12 5.15
N ASP A 28 21.00 -0.86 3.84
CA ASP A 28 21.34 0.44 3.27
C ASP A 28 20.47 1.57 3.84
N LEU A 29 19.14 1.37 3.90
CA LEU A 29 18.20 2.37 4.38
C LEU A 29 18.29 2.62 5.89
N THR A 30 18.61 1.60 6.68
CA THR A 30 18.74 1.72 8.15
C THR A 30 20.06 2.35 8.57
N SER A 31 21.14 2.14 7.80
CA SER A 31 22.44 2.77 8.02
C SER A 31 22.46 4.28 7.74
N LYS A 32 21.48 4.79 6.99
CA LYS A 32 21.35 6.20 6.60
C LYS A 32 20.27 6.93 7.41
N PRO A 33 20.37 8.26 7.57
CA PRO A 33 19.28 9.07 8.14
C PRO A 33 18.02 8.97 7.26
N VAL A 34 16.85 9.11 7.87
CA VAL A 34 15.58 9.02 7.14
C VAL A 34 15.46 10.17 6.14
N ASN A 35 15.33 9.84 4.86
CA ASN A 35 14.99 10.78 3.80
C ASN A 35 13.50 10.66 3.43
N LEU A 36 12.69 11.58 3.94
CA LEU A 36 11.24 11.59 3.68
C LEU A 36 10.90 11.93 2.23
N SER A 37 11.69 12.77 1.56
CA SER A 37 11.46 13.12 0.15
C SER A 37 11.63 11.90 -0.74
N GLN A 38 12.69 11.12 -0.54
CA GLN A 38 12.89 9.85 -1.24
C GLN A 38 11.79 8.83 -0.91
N THR A 39 11.38 8.76 0.35
CA THR A 39 10.26 7.89 0.77
C THR A 39 8.97 8.28 0.05
N PHE A 40 8.69 9.58 -0.06
CA PHE A 40 7.51 10.08 -0.76
C PHE A 40 7.57 9.77 -2.27
N ILE A 41 8.74 9.91 -2.91
CA ILE A 41 8.92 9.52 -4.32
C ILE A 41 8.58 8.04 -4.53
N VAL A 42 9.01 7.15 -3.64
CA VAL A 42 8.64 5.72 -3.68
C VAL A 42 7.13 5.56 -3.65
N ILE A 43 6.44 6.22 -2.70
CA ILE A 43 4.97 6.15 -2.61
C ILE A 43 4.31 6.66 -3.88
N VAL A 44 4.77 7.78 -4.45
CA VAL A 44 4.21 8.35 -5.68
C VAL A 44 4.36 7.37 -6.84
N ILE A 45 5.57 6.85 -7.08
CA ILE A 45 5.84 5.89 -8.16
C ILE A 45 4.98 4.63 -7.99
N SER A 46 4.95 4.08 -6.78
CA SER A 46 4.17 2.89 -6.46
C SER A 46 2.67 3.10 -6.61
N SER A 47 2.16 4.26 -6.19
CA SER A 47 0.73 4.58 -6.32
C SER A 47 0.36 4.69 -7.79
N VAL A 48 1.19 5.35 -8.61
CA VAL A 48 0.99 5.40 -10.07
C VAL A 48 0.96 3.98 -10.66
N LEU A 49 1.93 3.12 -10.33
CA LEU A 49 1.97 1.74 -10.82
C LEU A 49 0.73 0.93 -10.41
N LEU A 50 0.30 1.02 -9.15
CA LEU A 50 -0.88 0.34 -8.65
C LEU A 50 -2.13 0.76 -9.42
N ILE A 51 -2.38 2.07 -9.51
CA ILE A 51 -3.60 2.60 -10.13
C ILE A 51 -3.57 2.38 -11.64
N SER A 52 -2.43 2.58 -12.32
CA SER A 52 -2.30 2.27 -13.74
C SER A 52 -2.60 0.80 -14.04
N GLY A 53 -2.16 -0.13 -13.19
CA GLY A 53 -2.46 -1.55 -13.36
C GLY A 53 -3.95 -1.86 -13.29
N VAL A 54 -4.63 -1.31 -12.27
CA VAL A 54 -6.07 -1.43 -12.09
C VAL A 54 -6.83 -0.84 -13.28
N PHE A 55 -6.45 0.36 -13.74
CA PHE A 55 -7.08 1.05 -14.87
C PHE A 55 -6.89 0.31 -16.19
N ILE A 56 -5.68 -0.18 -16.47
CA ILE A 56 -5.38 -0.93 -17.70
C ILE A 56 -6.18 -2.23 -17.75
N THR A 57 -6.34 -2.90 -16.61
CA THR A 57 -7.13 -4.14 -16.54
C THR A 57 -8.63 -3.87 -16.72
N GLY A 58 -9.11 -2.75 -16.18
CA GLY A 58 -10.52 -2.38 -16.27
C GLY A 58 -11.47 -3.42 -15.66
N GLY A 59 -12.71 -3.39 -16.14
CA GLY A 59 -13.75 -4.36 -15.76
C GLY A 59 -13.99 -4.42 -14.25
N SER A 60 -14.29 -5.62 -13.74
CA SER A 60 -14.62 -5.82 -12.33
C SER A 60 -13.49 -5.45 -11.39
N LEU A 61 -12.22 -5.62 -11.80
CA LEU A 61 -11.07 -5.23 -10.97
C LEU A 61 -11.07 -3.73 -10.69
N TYR A 62 -11.27 -2.92 -11.73
CA TYR A 62 -11.37 -1.47 -11.60
C TYR A 62 -12.58 -1.07 -10.76
N THR A 63 -13.76 -1.63 -11.05
CA THR A 63 -14.98 -1.33 -10.27
C THR A 63 -14.79 -1.63 -8.79
N THR A 64 -14.31 -2.84 -8.46
CA THR A 64 -14.14 -3.27 -7.07
C THR A 64 -13.09 -2.43 -6.36
N PHE A 65 -11.96 -2.11 -7.00
CA PHE A 65 -10.93 -1.28 -6.38
C PHE A 65 -11.44 0.13 -6.09
N HIS A 66 -12.06 0.79 -7.08
CA HIS A 66 -12.55 2.15 -6.93
C HIS A 66 -13.67 2.22 -5.88
N GLU A 67 -14.61 1.26 -5.91
CA GLU A 67 -15.64 1.15 -4.89
C GLU A 67 -15.04 1.03 -3.49
N TYR A 68 -14.02 0.19 -3.28
CA TYR A 68 -13.37 0.01 -1.99
C TYR A 68 -12.58 1.25 -1.53
N ALA A 69 -11.94 1.97 -2.45
CA ALA A 69 -11.21 3.19 -2.13
C ALA A 69 -12.17 4.32 -1.68
N TYR A 70 -13.24 4.55 -2.44
CA TYR A 70 -14.18 5.66 -2.22
C TYR A 70 -15.02 5.50 -0.94
N SER A 71 -15.41 4.27 -0.64
CA SER A 71 -16.23 3.92 0.53
C SER A 71 -15.44 3.82 1.83
N TYR A 72 -14.11 3.90 1.78
CA TYR A 72 -13.28 3.82 2.95
C TYR A 72 -13.52 5.06 3.85
N PRO A 73 -13.75 4.91 5.18
CA PRO A 73 -14.06 6.03 6.08
C PRO A 73 -13.09 7.21 5.99
N LEU A 74 -11.80 6.93 5.81
CA LEU A 74 -10.77 7.95 5.61
C LEU A 74 -11.08 8.84 4.41
N GLU A 75 -11.55 8.26 3.30
CA GLU A 75 -11.86 9.00 2.09
C GLU A 75 -13.15 9.81 2.26
N ILE A 76 -14.17 9.23 2.91
CA ILE A 76 -15.41 9.94 3.27
C ILE A 76 -15.11 11.17 4.12
N LEU A 77 -14.25 11.04 5.14
CA LEU A 77 -13.93 12.11 6.07
C LEU A 77 -13.00 13.19 5.49
N THR A 78 -12.06 12.80 4.63
CA THR A 78 -11.03 13.73 4.14
C THR A 78 -11.35 14.35 2.79
N SER A 79 -12.17 13.69 1.98
CA SER A 79 -12.66 14.22 0.70
C SER A 79 -14.08 14.80 0.84
N GLY A 80 -14.70 14.62 2.02
CA GLY A 80 -15.84 15.38 2.52
C GLY A 80 -17.03 15.46 1.58
N GLN A 81 -17.37 14.42 0.82
CA GLN A 81 -18.38 14.51 -0.26
C GLN A 81 -18.18 15.70 -1.24
N VAL A 82 -17.05 16.44 -1.20
CA VAL A 82 -16.81 17.65 -2.00
C VAL A 82 -16.38 17.27 -3.41
N ILE A 83 -15.80 16.07 -3.57
CA ILE A 83 -15.83 15.34 -4.84
C ILE A 83 -17.07 14.43 -4.80
N GLY A 84 -18.22 15.09 -4.71
CA GLY A 84 -19.56 14.50 -4.59
C GLY A 84 -20.05 13.93 -5.90
N PHE A 85 -19.26 13.04 -6.46
CA PHE A 85 -19.71 12.25 -7.58
C PHE A 85 -19.55 10.79 -7.19
N TYR A 86 -20.68 10.09 -7.10
CA TYR A 86 -20.84 8.92 -7.95
C TYR A 86 -20.40 9.37 -9.35
N LEU A 87 -19.08 9.37 -9.64
CA LEU A 87 -18.60 9.69 -10.98
C LEU A 87 -19.17 8.54 -11.79
N PRO A 88 -20.14 8.79 -12.69
CA PRO A 88 -20.86 7.70 -13.32
C PRO A 88 -19.83 6.79 -13.96
N TYR A 89 -19.69 5.61 -13.37
CA TYR A 89 -18.76 4.58 -13.79
C TYR A 89 -19.00 4.33 -15.28
N GLY A 90 -17.95 4.49 -16.09
CA GLY A 90 -18.02 4.33 -17.55
C GLY A 90 -18.17 5.63 -18.36
N ASN A 91 -18.31 6.81 -17.73
CA ASN A 91 -18.27 8.07 -18.47
C ASN A 91 -16.83 8.55 -18.67
N VAL A 92 -16.37 8.53 -19.93
CA VAL A 92 -14.98 8.82 -20.36
C VAL A 92 -14.46 10.15 -19.81
N ASN A 93 -15.34 11.11 -19.59
CA ASN A 93 -15.00 12.46 -19.13
C ASN A 93 -14.44 12.52 -17.70
N TYR A 94 -14.56 11.46 -16.90
CA TYR A 94 -14.13 11.47 -15.49
C TYR A 94 -12.94 10.54 -15.18
N TYR A 95 -12.41 9.79 -16.16
CA TYR A 95 -11.32 8.82 -15.90
C TYR A 95 -10.08 9.46 -15.29
N GLY A 96 -9.67 10.65 -15.77
CA GLY A 96 -8.53 11.37 -15.22
C GLY A 96 -8.74 11.80 -13.76
N LEU A 97 -9.97 12.19 -13.41
CA LEU A 97 -10.33 12.57 -12.05
C LEU A 97 -10.33 11.34 -11.14
N VAL A 98 -10.91 10.23 -11.58
CA VAL A 98 -10.92 8.97 -10.81
C VAL A 98 -9.50 8.47 -10.56
N PHE A 99 -8.64 8.55 -11.58
CA PHE A 99 -7.23 8.15 -11.45
C PHE A 99 -6.53 8.98 -10.37
N LEU A 100 -6.76 10.30 -10.38
CA LEU A 100 -6.18 11.20 -9.40
C LEU A 100 -6.70 10.95 -7.98
N THR A 101 -8.00 10.69 -7.81
CA THR A 101 -8.59 10.39 -6.49
C THR A 101 -8.06 9.07 -5.93
N ASP A 102 -7.98 8.02 -6.76
CA ASP A 102 -7.47 6.72 -6.34
C ASP A 102 -5.96 6.79 -6.00
N PHE A 103 -5.21 7.59 -6.76
CA PHE A 103 -3.80 7.88 -6.46
C PHE A 103 -3.64 8.59 -5.11
N ILE A 104 -4.46 9.61 -4.84
CA ILE A 104 -4.45 10.34 -3.56
C ILE A 104 -4.85 9.41 -2.41
N PHE A 105 -5.81 8.52 -2.63
CA PHE A 105 -6.21 7.51 -1.65
C PHE A 105 -5.03 6.62 -1.23
N CYS A 106 -4.20 6.14 -2.17
CA CYS A 106 -3.00 5.36 -1.85
C CYS A 106 -2.04 6.12 -0.91
N ILE A 107 -1.83 7.42 -1.15
CA ILE A 107 -1.00 8.27 -0.28
C ILE A 107 -1.61 8.40 1.12
N LYS A 108 -2.91 8.64 1.20
CA LYS A 108 -3.63 8.73 2.49
C LYS A 108 -3.57 7.41 3.25
N ALA A 109 -3.76 6.28 2.57
CA ALA A 109 -3.68 4.95 3.16
C ALA A 109 -2.28 4.67 3.73
N TRP A 110 -1.22 5.05 3.03
CA TRP A 110 0.16 4.98 3.53
C TRP A 110 0.35 5.79 4.81
N LEU A 111 -0.09 7.04 4.83
CA LEU A 111 0.03 7.92 6.00
C LEU A 111 -0.75 7.35 7.19
N PHE A 112 -1.99 6.93 6.96
CA PHE A 112 -2.85 6.36 7.99
C PHE A 112 -2.26 5.10 8.61
N LEU A 113 -1.80 4.16 7.78
CA LEU A 113 -1.15 2.93 8.25
C LEU A 113 0.16 3.22 9.00
N SER A 114 0.94 4.22 8.54
CA SER A 114 2.18 4.64 9.21
C SER A 114 1.92 5.22 10.60
N VAL A 115 0.84 5.99 10.78
CA VAL A 115 0.42 6.54 12.07
C VAL A 115 -0.05 5.42 13.00
N LEU A 116 -0.91 4.51 12.53
CA LEU A 116 -1.36 3.38 13.34
C LEU A 116 -0.19 2.51 13.80
N PHE A 117 0.71 2.17 12.87
CA PHE A 117 1.89 1.36 13.20
C PHE A 117 2.79 2.07 14.20
N PHE A 118 3.00 3.38 14.06
CA PHE A 118 3.75 4.17 15.03
C PHE A 118 3.10 4.15 16.42
N VAL A 119 1.78 4.34 16.51
CA VAL A 119 1.04 4.30 17.79
C VAL A 119 1.21 2.94 18.46
N PHE A 120 1.04 1.84 17.73
CA PHE A 120 1.21 0.51 18.31
C PHE A 120 2.65 0.22 18.73
N LEU A 121 3.64 0.59 17.91
CA LEU A 121 5.04 0.50 18.31
C LEU A 121 5.27 1.24 19.64
N ARG A 122 4.70 2.43 19.81
CA ARG A 122 4.79 3.19 21.08
C ARG A 122 4.10 2.50 22.24
N VAL A 123 2.90 1.94 22.05
CA VAL A 123 2.17 1.15 23.06
C VAL A 123 3.02 -0.03 23.55
N PHE A 124 3.73 -0.69 22.64
CA PHE A 124 4.63 -1.81 22.97
C PHE A 124 6.08 -1.35 23.28
N LYS A 125 6.23 -0.09 23.72
CA LYS A 125 7.47 0.52 24.22
C LYS A 125 8.63 0.57 23.21
N GLN A 126 8.34 0.47 21.92
CA GLN A 126 9.32 0.65 20.86
C GLN A 126 9.48 2.13 20.52
N GLN A 127 10.66 2.68 20.84
CA GLN A 127 10.97 4.09 20.56
C GLN A 127 11.56 4.23 19.16
N ILE A 128 10.67 4.34 18.19
CA ILE A 128 10.99 4.59 16.78
C ILE A 128 10.34 5.90 16.38
N SER A 129 11.01 6.68 15.53
CA SER A 129 10.46 7.95 15.07
C SER A 129 9.34 7.72 14.04
N ILE A 130 8.36 8.63 13.99
CA ILE A 130 7.30 8.57 12.99
C ILE A 130 7.88 8.63 11.56
N LYS A 131 8.96 9.40 11.36
CA LYS A 131 9.67 9.49 10.07
C LYS A 131 10.17 8.11 9.63
N ARG A 132 10.84 7.39 10.54
CA ARG A 132 11.35 6.04 10.25
C ARG A 132 10.21 5.05 10.04
N THR A 133 9.13 5.16 10.82
CA THR A 133 7.95 4.31 10.67
C THR A 133 7.31 4.47 9.28
N ALA A 134 7.15 5.71 8.81
CA ALA A 134 6.62 5.99 7.48
C ALA A 134 7.52 5.42 6.36
N GLN A 135 8.83 5.52 6.51
CA GLN A 135 9.80 4.90 5.60
C GLN A 135 9.67 3.37 5.60
N ILE A 136 9.57 2.74 6.77
CA ILE A 136 9.41 1.29 6.89
C ILE A 136 8.16 0.83 6.14
N ILE A 137 7.01 1.47 6.37
CA ILE A 137 5.75 1.10 5.69
C ILE A 137 5.86 1.30 4.18
N ALA A 138 6.45 2.41 3.73
CA ALA A 138 6.64 2.68 2.30
C ALA A 138 7.44 1.57 1.61
N TRP A 139 8.62 1.25 2.14
CA TRP A 139 9.50 0.28 1.51
C TRP A 139 9.02 -1.18 1.69
N SER A 140 8.26 -1.46 2.75
CA SER A 140 7.76 -2.83 3.00
C SER A 140 6.54 -3.21 2.16
N ILE A 141 5.73 -2.23 1.75
CA ILE A 141 4.47 -2.47 1.01
C ILE A 141 4.56 -1.93 -0.41
N PHE A 142 4.86 -0.64 -0.55
CA PHE A 142 4.71 0.06 -1.82
C PHE A 142 5.77 -0.34 -2.85
N SER A 143 6.97 -0.76 -2.43
CA SER A 143 7.97 -1.31 -3.36
C SER A 143 7.49 -2.53 -4.16
N PHE A 144 6.44 -3.23 -3.67
CA PHE A 144 5.82 -4.37 -4.36
C PHE A 144 4.73 -3.96 -5.36
N ALA A 145 4.47 -2.67 -5.53
CA ALA A 145 3.52 -2.15 -6.53
C ALA A 145 3.83 -2.60 -7.96
N ILE A 146 5.09 -2.88 -8.28
CA ILE A 146 5.45 -3.44 -9.59
C ILE A 146 5.01 -4.90 -9.75
N ILE A 147 5.03 -5.70 -8.68
CA ILE A 147 4.46 -7.05 -8.70
C ILE A 147 2.95 -6.95 -8.88
N MET A 148 2.30 -6.01 -8.18
CA MET A 148 0.88 -5.75 -8.33
C MET A 148 0.51 -5.30 -9.76
N PHE A 149 1.34 -4.46 -10.38
CA PHE A 149 1.19 -4.06 -11.78
C PHE A 149 1.39 -5.26 -12.73
N GLY A 150 2.37 -6.12 -12.47
CA GLY A 150 2.52 -7.37 -13.22
C GLY A 150 1.29 -8.28 -13.08
N ALA A 151 0.77 -8.42 -11.87
CA ALA A 151 -0.44 -9.19 -11.58
C ALA A 151 -1.66 -8.62 -12.30
N SER A 152 -1.77 -7.30 -12.43
CA SER A 152 -2.87 -6.67 -13.19
C SER A 152 -2.77 -6.96 -14.69
N LEU A 153 -1.57 -7.01 -15.28
CA LEU A 153 -1.41 -7.43 -16.68
C LEU A 153 -1.79 -8.91 -16.90
N VAL A 154 -1.46 -9.78 -15.94
CA VAL A 154 -1.92 -11.18 -15.96
C VAL A 154 -3.45 -11.24 -15.85
N CYS A 155 -4.04 -10.43 -14.97
CA CYS A 155 -5.49 -10.29 -14.82
C CYS A 155 -6.16 -9.82 -16.11
N LEU A 156 -5.54 -8.88 -16.84
CA LEU A 156 -6.03 -8.43 -18.15
C LEU A 156 -6.08 -9.59 -19.14
N GLY A 157 -5.01 -10.39 -19.26
CA GLY A 157 -5.01 -11.57 -20.12
C GLY A 157 -6.07 -12.60 -19.70
N LEU A 158 -6.21 -12.84 -18.39
CA LEU A 158 -7.20 -13.77 -17.85
C LEU A 158 -8.64 -13.27 -17.95
N SER A 159 -8.88 -11.96 -18.07
CA SER A 159 -10.22 -11.42 -18.23
C SER A 159 -10.94 -11.97 -19.47
N TYR A 160 -10.18 -12.35 -20.51
CA TYR A 160 -10.70 -12.97 -21.73
C TYR A 160 -11.01 -14.47 -21.60
N ILE A 161 -10.46 -15.13 -20.58
CA ILE A 161 -10.56 -16.59 -20.39
C ILE A 161 -11.46 -16.94 -19.20
N LEU A 162 -11.30 -16.21 -18.08
CA LEU A 162 -11.95 -16.44 -16.79
C LEU A 162 -12.52 -15.12 -16.21
N PRO A 163 -13.49 -14.48 -16.91
CA PRO A 163 -14.01 -13.16 -16.55
C PRO A 163 -14.64 -13.09 -15.14
N ALA A 164 -15.12 -14.22 -14.62
CA ALA A 164 -15.78 -14.27 -13.30
C ALA A 164 -14.81 -14.24 -12.11
N ILE A 165 -13.54 -14.64 -12.29
CA ILE A 165 -12.63 -14.88 -11.16
C ILE A 165 -11.26 -14.21 -11.25
N TYR A 166 -10.91 -13.61 -12.40
CA TYR A 166 -9.58 -13.04 -12.61
C TYR A 166 -9.20 -11.99 -11.54
N HIS A 167 -10.15 -11.20 -11.07
CA HIS A 167 -9.92 -10.17 -10.06
C HIS A 167 -9.51 -10.72 -8.70
N PHE A 168 -9.89 -11.96 -8.34
CA PHE A 168 -9.43 -12.62 -7.11
C PHE A 168 -7.93 -12.85 -7.09
N ILE A 169 -7.30 -13.01 -8.27
CA ILE A 169 -5.84 -13.17 -8.37
C ILE A 169 -5.16 -11.88 -7.93
N TYR A 170 -5.62 -10.72 -8.43
CA TYR A 170 -5.06 -9.43 -8.02
C TYR A 170 -5.20 -9.20 -6.51
N PHE A 171 -6.40 -9.40 -5.95
CA PHE A 171 -6.62 -9.21 -4.50
C PHE A 171 -5.90 -10.27 -3.66
N GLY A 172 -5.70 -11.48 -4.17
CA GLY A 172 -4.88 -12.51 -3.55
C GLY A 172 -3.41 -12.11 -3.47
N VAL A 173 -2.85 -11.56 -4.56
CA VAL A 173 -1.47 -11.02 -4.55
C VAL A 173 -1.37 -9.83 -3.60
N LEU A 174 -2.37 -8.94 -3.59
CA LEU A 174 -2.42 -7.81 -2.64
C LEU A 174 -2.38 -8.33 -1.20
N ALA A 175 -3.24 -9.30 -0.86
CA ALA A 175 -3.26 -9.92 0.46
C ALA A 175 -1.94 -10.60 0.81
N ALA A 176 -1.28 -11.28 -0.13
CA ALA A 176 0.03 -11.89 0.07
C ALA A 176 1.12 -10.86 0.38
N VAL A 177 1.07 -9.67 -0.25
CA VAL A 177 2.00 -8.58 0.07
C VAL A 177 1.74 -8.06 1.50
N PHE A 178 0.48 -7.76 1.83
CA PHE A 178 0.14 -7.18 3.13
C PHE A 178 0.31 -8.16 4.31
N ILE A 179 -0.05 -9.43 4.14
CA ILE A 179 -0.08 -10.41 5.22
C ILE A 179 1.19 -11.27 5.23
N GLY A 180 1.80 -11.54 4.07
CA GLY A 180 2.98 -12.39 3.98
C GLY A 180 4.28 -11.59 3.96
N ILE A 181 4.47 -10.75 2.95
CA ILE A 181 5.76 -10.16 2.61
C ILE A 181 6.11 -8.97 3.51
N ALA A 182 5.20 -8.01 3.62
CA ALA A 182 5.41 -6.78 4.39
C ALA A 182 5.83 -7.02 5.86
N PRO A 183 5.19 -7.90 6.66
CA PRO A 183 5.59 -8.10 8.05
C PRO A 183 7.01 -8.66 8.19
N VAL A 184 7.46 -9.49 7.25
CA VAL A 184 8.83 -10.02 7.22
C VAL A 184 9.84 -8.90 6.99
N ILE A 185 9.55 -8.00 6.06
CA ILE A 185 10.43 -6.85 5.76
C ILE A 185 10.42 -5.85 6.90
N ILE A 186 9.26 -5.57 7.49
CA ILE A 186 9.13 -4.72 8.68
C ILE A 186 9.97 -5.29 9.82
N TYR A 187 9.92 -6.60 10.05
CA TYR A 187 10.77 -7.26 11.03
C TYR A 187 12.26 -7.01 10.76
N GLN A 188 12.71 -7.22 9.51
CA GLN A 188 14.10 -6.96 9.12
C GLN A 188 14.51 -5.49 9.39
N PHE A 189 13.64 -4.53 9.07
CA PHE A 189 13.90 -3.11 9.40
C PHE A 189 14.09 -2.89 10.88
N LEU A 190 13.22 -3.49 11.70
CA LEU A 190 13.21 -3.22 13.13
C LEU A 190 14.35 -3.92 13.86
N GLU A 191 14.66 -5.16 13.50
CA GLU A 191 15.80 -5.94 14.01
C GLU A 191 17.13 -5.19 13.79
N ARG A 192 17.28 -4.49 12.67
CA ARG A 192 18.49 -3.70 12.37
C ARG A 192 18.58 -2.39 13.15
N LEU A 193 17.43 -1.83 13.57
CA LEU A 193 17.40 -0.55 14.26
C LEU A 193 17.53 -0.70 15.78
N LYS A 194 16.98 -1.79 16.34
CA LYS A 194 16.98 -2.09 17.77
C LYS A 194 16.89 -3.59 18.00
N ASP A 195 17.31 -4.01 19.18
CA ASP A 195 17.01 -5.35 19.68
C ASP A 195 15.49 -5.43 20.00
N VAL A 196 14.71 -5.88 19.03
CA VAL A 196 13.25 -5.94 19.07
C VAL A 196 12.77 -7.37 19.13
N SER A 197 11.81 -7.62 20.01
CA SER A 197 11.06 -8.87 19.99
C SER A 197 10.25 -8.99 18.69
N VAL A 198 10.52 -10.05 17.92
CA VAL A 198 9.77 -10.46 16.72
C VAL A 198 8.26 -10.36 16.96
N TYR A 199 7.80 -10.89 18.10
CA TYR A 199 6.39 -10.94 18.47
C TYR A 199 5.77 -9.54 18.56
N ASN A 200 6.44 -8.58 19.22
CA ASN A 200 5.91 -7.23 19.40
C ASN A 200 5.85 -6.46 18.07
N VAL A 201 6.82 -6.68 17.18
CA VAL A 201 6.84 -6.08 15.84
C VAL A 201 5.66 -6.57 15.00
N ILE A 202 5.55 -7.89 14.87
CA ILE A 202 4.51 -8.52 14.06
C ILE A 202 3.13 -8.19 14.61
N ARG A 203 2.95 -8.23 15.93
CA ARG A 203 1.71 -7.84 16.60
C ARG A 203 1.34 -6.37 16.32
N SER A 204 2.29 -5.45 16.38
CA SER A 204 2.03 -4.02 16.10
C SER A 204 1.51 -3.80 14.69
N TYR A 205 2.15 -4.48 13.72
CA TYR A 205 1.76 -4.39 12.32
C TYR A 205 0.38 -5.00 12.06
N TYR A 206 0.12 -6.22 12.53
CA TYR A 206 -1.17 -6.86 12.33
C TYR A 206 -2.31 -6.17 13.07
N LEU A 207 -2.08 -5.58 14.25
CA LEU A 207 -3.09 -4.74 14.89
C LEU A 207 -3.41 -3.50 14.06
N SER A 208 -2.40 -2.90 13.40
CA SER A 208 -2.61 -1.77 12.49
C SER A 208 -3.45 -2.19 11.29
N LEU A 209 -3.13 -3.32 10.66
CA LEU A 209 -3.92 -3.87 9.55
C LEU A 209 -5.32 -4.28 9.98
N PHE A 210 -5.47 -4.84 11.17
CA PHE A 210 -6.77 -5.23 11.71
C PHE A 210 -7.66 -4.01 11.92
N ILE A 211 -7.13 -2.89 12.44
CA ILE A 211 -7.89 -1.65 12.54
C ILE A 211 -8.29 -1.14 11.15
N VAL A 212 -7.38 -1.14 10.18
CA VAL A 212 -7.69 -0.77 8.78
C VAL A 212 -8.83 -1.65 8.23
N PHE A 213 -8.76 -2.96 8.47
CA PHE A 213 -9.78 -3.91 8.04
C PHE A 213 -11.13 -3.71 8.73
N VAL A 214 -11.16 -3.46 10.05
CA VAL A 214 -12.40 -3.21 10.80
C VAL A 214 -13.05 -1.91 10.32
N ILE A 215 -12.27 -0.85 10.15
CA ILE A 215 -12.72 0.44 9.61
C ILE A 215 -13.34 0.26 8.22
N PHE A 216 -12.69 -0.53 7.36
CA PHE A 216 -13.24 -0.88 6.06
C PHE A 216 -14.54 -1.69 6.15
N THR A 217 -14.56 -2.73 6.99
CA THR A 217 -15.68 -3.68 7.12
C THR A 217 -16.93 -3.01 7.68
N ILE A 218 -16.80 -2.12 8.66
CA ILE A 218 -17.95 -1.38 9.22
C ILE A 218 -18.67 -0.58 8.13
N ASN A 219 -17.94 0.04 7.22
CA ASN A 219 -18.53 0.78 6.10
C ASN A 219 -19.11 -0.11 5.00
N HIS A 220 -18.82 -1.40 5.03
CA HIS A 220 -19.29 -2.40 4.07
C HIS A 220 -20.10 -3.51 4.73
N ALA A 221 -20.61 -3.29 5.95
CA ALA A 221 -21.30 -4.33 6.71
C ALA A 221 -22.40 -4.99 5.89
N ASN A 222 -23.16 -4.22 5.12
CA ASN A 222 -24.20 -4.72 4.20
C ASN A 222 -23.64 -5.64 3.11
N LYS A 223 -22.46 -5.34 2.53
CA LYS A 223 -21.83 -6.19 1.51
C LYS A 223 -21.32 -7.51 2.10
N PHE A 224 -20.80 -7.49 3.33
CA PHE A 224 -20.33 -8.70 4.02
C PHE A 224 -21.48 -9.56 4.57
N LEU A 225 -22.55 -8.95 5.05
CA LEU A 225 -23.74 -9.67 5.52
C LEU A 225 -24.44 -10.39 4.36
N ASN A 226 -24.50 -9.78 3.16
CA ASN A 226 -25.03 -10.41 1.94
C ASN A 226 -24.14 -11.52 1.35
N LEU A 227 -22.92 -11.72 1.86
CA LEU A 227 -22.05 -12.86 1.50
C LEU A 227 -22.28 -14.07 2.42
N ILE A 228 -22.90 -13.85 3.58
CA ILE A 228 -23.12 -14.86 4.64
C ILE A 228 -24.59 -15.34 4.65
N TRP A 229 -25.49 -14.53 4.09
CA TRP A 229 -26.93 -14.81 3.93
C TRP A 229 -27.29 -14.89 2.46
#